data_AF-A0A523Q2E3-F1
#
_entry.id   AF-A0A523Q2E3-F1
#
_cell.length_a   1.000
_cell.length_b   1.000
_cell.length_c   1.000
_cell.angle_alpha   90.00
_cell.angle_beta   90.00
_cell.angle_gamma   90.00
#
_symmetry.space_group_name_H-M   'P 1'
#
loop_
_entity.id
_entity.type
_entity.pdbx_description
1 polymer ?
#
loop_
_entity_poly.entity_id
_entity_poly.type
_entity_poly.pdbx_seq_one_letter_code
_entity_poly.pdbx_strand_id
1 'polypeptide(L)'
;MDPWGREIIAPAEGFAWREEHLGHAAHSTQQRDERDNAAWAHKSRVAAPAADAPGHLNRPHRAPHQRVLAEVHVKGFTAQHPDIPPALRGTYAGMAHPAAIAHWQRLGVTTLSLLPVQQCLSEPHLQPLGLPNYWGYNTLGFFSADPRWSTTPQDPRAAASEFRAMVASLHAAGLEVVLDVVYNHTPEGSEQGATLCWRGLDHRQWYAHETTATAHEPVRLRNLTGCGNALNVAHPMVSRFVHATPCAAGGSTLPSTGARWLNAFAPAARCLGPASAGPLPASTSLPCTTVSPPTTW
;
A
#
# COMPACT_ATOMS: atom_id res chain seq x y z
N MET A 1 16.57 -0.57 1.22
CA MET A 1 15.65 0.56 0.91
C MET A 1 15.20 1.19 2.23
N ASP A 2 14.84 2.48 2.26
CA ASP A 2 14.21 3.12 3.43
C ASP A 2 12.71 2.76 3.50
N PRO A 3 12.19 2.16 4.59
CA PRO A 3 10.77 1.83 4.75
C PRO A 3 9.84 3.05 4.67
N TRP A 4 10.32 4.24 5.08
CA TRP A 4 9.57 5.50 5.04
C TRP A 4 9.74 6.26 3.72
N GLY A 5 10.41 5.66 2.73
CA GLY A 5 10.64 6.27 1.42
C GLY A 5 9.33 6.69 0.74
N ARG A 6 9.18 8.00 0.51
CA ARG A 6 8.06 8.59 -0.24
C ARG A 6 8.25 8.53 -1.75
N GLU A 7 9.49 8.39 -2.19
CA GLU A 7 9.86 8.28 -3.60
C GLU A 7 10.82 7.10 -3.73
N ILE A 8 10.43 6.09 -4.50
CA ILE A 8 11.23 4.88 -4.73
C ILE A 8 11.51 4.79 -6.22
N ILE A 9 12.79 4.72 -6.57
CA ILE A 9 13.28 4.60 -7.94
C ILE A 9 13.59 3.12 -8.21
N ALA A 10 13.04 2.59 -9.30
CA ALA A 10 13.41 1.28 -9.82
C ALA A 10 14.84 1.31 -10.43
N PRO A 11 15.50 0.15 -10.56
CA PRO A 11 16.74 0.05 -11.33
C PRO A 11 16.58 0.55 -12.77
N ALA A 12 17.68 0.99 -13.41
CA ALA A 12 17.64 1.55 -14.76
C ALA A 12 17.07 0.60 -15.81
N GLU A 13 17.32 -0.70 -15.67
CA GLU A 13 16.80 -1.76 -16.55
C GLU A 13 15.41 -2.27 -16.14
N GLY A 14 14.80 -1.66 -15.12
CA GLY A 14 13.61 -2.18 -14.45
C GLY A 14 13.95 -3.20 -13.37
N PHE A 15 12.99 -3.47 -12.50
CA PHE A 15 13.14 -4.48 -11.46
C PHE A 15 12.83 -5.87 -12.00
N ALA A 16 13.70 -6.83 -11.69
CA ALA A 16 13.47 -8.26 -11.89
C ALA A 16 13.98 -9.00 -10.66
N TRP A 17 13.28 -10.06 -10.27
CA TRP A 17 13.72 -10.99 -9.26
C TRP A 17 14.99 -11.70 -9.72
N ARG A 18 15.95 -11.73 -8.80
CA ARG A 18 17.32 -12.21 -8.97
C ARG A 18 17.76 -12.84 -7.67
N GLU A 19 18.69 -13.79 -7.72
CA GLU A 19 19.19 -14.46 -6.52
C GLU A 19 19.93 -13.50 -5.58
N GLU A 20 20.55 -12.45 -6.13
CA GLU A 20 21.22 -11.39 -5.39
C GLU A 20 20.24 -10.65 -4.43
N HIS A 21 18.94 -10.76 -4.66
CA HIS A 21 17.95 -10.22 -3.73
C HIS A 21 17.68 -11.11 -2.53
N LEU A 22 18.09 -12.38 -2.51
CA LEU A 22 17.77 -13.29 -1.40
C LEU A 22 18.54 -12.93 -0.13
N GLY A 23 19.84 -12.62 -0.26
CA GLY A 23 20.75 -12.45 0.89
C GLY A 23 21.18 -13.76 1.55
N HIS A 24 20.71 -14.89 1.02
CA HIS A 24 21.12 -16.25 1.36
C HIS A 24 21.23 -17.08 0.08
N ALA A 25 21.95 -18.20 0.13
CA ALA A 25 22.06 -19.12 -0.99
C ALA A 25 20.67 -19.67 -1.36
N ALA A 26 20.37 -19.81 -2.65
CA ALA A 26 19.05 -20.27 -3.12
C ALA A 26 18.66 -21.66 -2.59
N HIS A 27 19.64 -22.50 -2.25
CA HIS A 27 19.44 -23.84 -1.71
C HIS A 27 19.52 -23.92 -0.17
N SER A 28 19.85 -22.83 0.53
CA SER A 28 19.97 -22.81 2.00
C SER A 28 19.80 -21.41 2.58
N THR A 29 18.77 -21.22 3.42
CA THR A 29 18.51 -19.96 4.14
C THR A 29 19.51 -19.68 5.27
N GLN A 30 20.31 -20.67 5.66
CA GLN A 30 21.34 -20.53 6.70
C GLN A 30 22.69 -20.08 6.14
N GLN A 31 22.91 -20.22 4.84
CA GLN A 31 24.14 -19.78 4.18
C GLN A 31 23.93 -18.38 3.63
N ARG A 32 24.68 -17.41 4.15
CA ARG A 32 24.68 -16.04 3.64
C ARG A 32 25.16 -15.99 2.18
N ASP A 33 24.48 -15.18 1.37
CA ASP A 33 24.96 -14.77 0.05
C ASP A 33 25.64 -13.40 0.18
N GLU A 34 26.86 -13.29 -0.34
CA GLU A 34 27.68 -12.08 -0.26
C GLU A 34 27.66 -11.24 -1.55
N ARG A 35 26.94 -11.69 -2.59
CA ARG A 35 26.78 -10.94 -3.84
C ARG A 35 26.12 -9.58 -3.58
N ASP A 36 26.68 -8.52 -4.16
CA ASP A 36 26.08 -7.19 -4.12
C ASP A 36 24.86 -7.11 -5.04
N ASN A 37 23.77 -6.54 -4.54
CA ASN A 37 22.55 -6.30 -5.29
C ASN A 37 22.31 -4.83 -5.62
N ALA A 38 23.28 -3.94 -5.38
CA ALA A 38 23.11 -2.51 -5.52
C ALA A 38 22.64 -2.09 -6.92
N ALA A 39 23.11 -2.73 -8.00
CA ALA A 39 22.68 -2.44 -9.37
C ALA A 39 21.21 -2.80 -9.63
N TRP A 40 20.65 -3.75 -8.87
CA TRP A 40 19.33 -4.35 -9.10
C TRP A 40 18.29 -3.95 -8.05
N ALA A 41 18.71 -3.37 -6.94
CA ALA A 41 17.83 -2.99 -5.84
C ALA A 41 17.17 -1.62 -6.07
N HIS A 42 15.90 -1.52 -5.70
CA HIS A 42 15.21 -0.23 -5.59
C HIS A 42 15.95 0.74 -4.67
N LYS A 43 15.93 2.02 -5.03
CA LYS A 43 16.57 3.11 -4.27
C LYS A 43 15.53 4.07 -3.75
N SER A 44 15.69 4.52 -2.51
CA SER A 44 14.88 5.60 -1.96
C SER A 44 15.46 6.94 -2.40
N ARG A 45 14.64 7.82 -2.97
CA ARG A 45 15.00 9.21 -3.27
C ARG A 45 14.53 10.11 -2.14
N VAL A 46 15.38 11.05 -1.74
CA VAL A 46 14.96 12.11 -0.80
C VAL A 46 13.88 12.93 -1.47
N ALA A 47 12.65 12.74 -1.02
CA ALA A 47 11.50 13.45 -1.53
C ALA A 47 11.52 14.90 -1.03
N ALA A 48 11.11 15.82 -1.89
CA ALA A 48 10.88 17.21 -1.48
C ALA A 48 9.90 17.27 -0.30
N PRO A 49 9.97 18.30 0.57
CA PRO A 49 8.92 18.55 1.55
C PRO A 49 7.58 18.51 0.83
N ALA A 50 6.66 17.67 1.30
CA ALA A 50 5.38 17.60 0.63
C ALA A 50 4.65 18.94 0.90
N ALA A 51 4.10 19.51 -0.16
CA ALA A 51 3.15 20.61 -0.04
C ALA A 51 1.77 20.05 0.31
N ASP A 52 0.87 20.90 0.79
CA ASP A 52 -0.53 20.52 0.93
C ASP A 52 -1.14 20.18 -0.43
N ALA A 53 -1.98 19.15 -0.49
CA ALA A 53 -2.72 18.84 -1.71
C ALA A 53 -3.63 20.02 -2.09
N PRO A 54 -3.76 20.33 -3.39
CA PRO A 54 -4.76 21.30 -3.84
C PRO A 54 -6.13 20.94 -3.28
N GLY A 55 -6.79 21.88 -2.59
CA GLY A 55 -8.10 21.63 -1.98
C GLY A 55 -8.10 20.55 -0.90
N HIS A 56 -6.99 20.30 -0.18
CA HIS A 56 -6.95 19.32 0.91
C HIS A 56 -7.98 19.56 2.02
N LEU A 57 -8.44 20.80 2.19
CA LEU A 57 -9.54 21.18 3.10
C LEU A 57 -10.94 20.93 2.52
N ASN A 58 -11.06 20.70 1.21
CA ASN A 58 -12.33 20.52 0.50
C ASN A 58 -12.79 19.06 0.46
N ARG A 59 -12.28 18.24 1.38
CA ARG A 59 -12.65 16.84 1.47
C ARG A 59 -14.17 16.73 1.72
N PRO A 60 -14.93 15.97 0.90
CA PRO A 60 -16.32 15.70 1.22
C PRO A 60 -16.41 14.84 2.49
N HIS A 61 -17.34 15.18 3.38
CA HIS A 61 -17.62 14.45 4.61
C HIS A 61 -19.05 13.92 4.54
N ARG A 62 -19.19 12.63 4.23
CA ARG A 62 -20.50 11.97 4.21
C ARG A 62 -20.70 11.11 5.46
N ALA A 63 -21.91 11.15 6.01
CA ALA A 63 -22.26 10.23 7.07
C ALA A 63 -22.26 8.79 6.52
N PRO A 64 -21.85 7.76 7.30
CA PRO A 64 -21.75 6.39 6.81
C PRO A 64 -23.01 5.87 6.11
N HIS A 65 -24.20 6.20 6.62
CA HIS A 65 -25.48 5.77 6.04
C HIS A 65 -25.84 6.46 4.72
N GLN A 66 -25.09 7.49 4.30
CA GLN A 66 -25.27 8.20 3.04
C GLN A 66 -24.27 7.76 1.96
N ARG A 67 -23.41 6.79 2.28
CA ARG A 67 -22.36 6.31 1.37
C ARG A 67 -22.91 5.27 0.40
N VAL A 68 -22.61 5.49 -0.87
CA VAL A 68 -22.73 4.52 -1.95
C VAL A 68 -21.31 4.31 -2.44
N LEU A 69 -20.74 3.18 -2.06
CA LEU A 69 -19.36 2.81 -2.33
C LEU A 69 -19.26 2.13 -3.70
N ALA A 70 -18.31 2.57 -4.52
CA ALA A 70 -17.88 1.83 -5.70
C ALA A 70 -16.41 1.42 -5.53
N GLU A 71 -16.17 0.12 -5.50
CA GLU A 71 -14.82 -0.42 -5.57
C GLU A 71 -14.30 -0.36 -7.02
N VAL A 72 -13.08 0.12 -7.21
CA VAL A 72 -12.56 0.40 -8.54
C VAL A 72 -11.05 0.23 -8.64
N HIS A 73 -10.62 -0.37 -9.75
CA HIS A 73 -9.22 -0.44 -10.14
C HIS A 73 -8.85 0.76 -11.02
N VAL A 74 -7.81 1.53 -10.65
CA VAL A 74 -7.37 2.75 -11.36
C VAL A 74 -7.16 2.49 -12.87
N LYS A 75 -6.36 1.46 -13.20
CA LYS A 75 -6.18 1.05 -14.60
C LYS A 75 -7.47 0.59 -15.27
N GLY A 76 -8.11 -0.45 -14.73
CA GLY A 76 -9.24 -1.12 -15.36
C GLY A 76 -10.41 -0.19 -15.71
N PHE A 77 -10.71 0.79 -14.85
CA PHE A 77 -11.85 1.67 -15.06
C PHE A 77 -11.75 2.52 -16.33
N THR A 78 -10.57 3.07 -16.63
CA THR A 78 -10.40 4.01 -17.74
C THR A 78 -9.63 3.46 -18.93
N ALA A 79 -9.03 2.26 -18.82
CA ALA A 79 -8.18 1.67 -19.87
C ALA A 79 -8.83 1.62 -21.26
N GLN A 80 -10.15 1.40 -21.33
CA GLN A 80 -10.91 1.31 -22.57
C GLN A 80 -11.96 2.41 -22.73
N HIS A 81 -11.94 3.45 -21.89
CA HIS A 81 -12.98 4.48 -21.89
C HIS A 81 -12.87 5.36 -23.16
N PRO A 82 -13.88 5.39 -24.04
CA PRO A 82 -13.77 6.05 -25.35
C PRO A 82 -13.56 7.56 -25.24
N ASP A 83 -14.27 8.22 -24.30
CA ASP A 83 -14.22 9.68 -24.12
C ASP A 83 -13.01 10.18 -23.33
N ILE A 84 -12.09 9.30 -22.93
CA ILE A 84 -10.84 9.67 -22.28
C ILE A 84 -9.72 9.59 -23.32
N PRO A 85 -8.88 10.62 -23.49
CA PRO A 85 -7.76 10.57 -24.42
C PRO A 85 -6.85 9.36 -24.17
N PRO A 86 -6.37 8.65 -25.20
CA PRO A 86 -5.57 7.43 -25.03
C PRO A 86 -4.39 7.56 -24.06
N ALA A 87 -3.71 8.71 -24.04
CA ALA A 87 -2.58 8.97 -23.16
C ALA A 87 -2.92 9.02 -21.66
N LEU A 88 -4.20 9.24 -21.30
CA LEU A 88 -4.66 9.30 -19.91
C LEU A 88 -5.36 8.00 -19.47
N ARG A 89 -5.66 7.09 -20.39
CA ARG A 89 -6.41 5.87 -20.07
C ARG A 89 -5.61 4.96 -19.15
N GLY A 90 -6.26 4.48 -18.12
CA GLY A 90 -5.70 3.59 -17.11
C GLY A 90 -4.74 4.25 -16.13
N THR A 91 -4.79 5.59 -16.00
CA THR A 91 -3.93 6.37 -15.10
C THR A 91 -4.73 7.12 -14.04
N TYR A 92 -4.05 7.70 -13.05
CA TYR A 92 -4.64 8.62 -12.08
C TYR A 92 -5.30 9.82 -12.77
N ALA A 93 -4.67 10.41 -13.79
CA ALA A 93 -5.27 11.48 -14.59
C ALA A 93 -6.53 11.02 -15.32
N GLY A 94 -6.56 9.76 -15.79
CA GLY A 94 -7.76 9.15 -16.38
C GLY A 94 -8.92 9.08 -15.38
N MET A 95 -8.66 8.61 -14.16
CA MET A 95 -9.67 8.55 -13.08
C MET A 95 -10.29 9.91 -12.76
N ALA A 96 -9.51 10.99 -12.90
CA ALA A 96 -9.95 12.36 -12.65
C ALA A 96 -10.48 13.09 -13.89
N HIS A 97 -10.51 12.44 -15.06
CA HIS A 97 -11.00 13.05 -16.28
C HIS A 97 -12.49 13.41 -16.14
N PRO A 98 -12.98 14.53 -16.72
CA PRO A 98 -14.39 14.93 -16.62
C PRO A 98 -15.39 13.83 -17.04
N ALA A 99 -15.04 13.02 -18.05
CA ALA A 99 -15.87 11.89 -18.49
C ALA A 99 -16.02 10.81 -17.39
N ALA A 100 -14.92 10.49 -16.70
CA ALA A 100 -14.90 9.56 -15.57
C ALA A 100 -15.72 10.09 -14.39
N ILE A 101 -15.51 11.36 -14.01
CA ILE A 101 -16.27 12.01 -12.92
C ILE A 101 -17.76 12.03 -13.23
N ALA A 102 -18.13 12.42 -14.46
CA ALA A 102 -19.53 12.48 -14.87
C ALA A 102 -20.20 11.09 -14.84
N HIS A 103 -19.46 10.02 -15.14
CA HIS A 103 -19.96 8.65 -14.98
C HIS A 103 -20.33 8.35 -13.52
N TRP A 104 -19.45 8.64 -12.57
CA TRP A 104 -19.71 8.39 -11.14
C TRP A 104 -20.88 9.21 -10.60
N GLN A 105 -20.97 10.48 -10.99
CA GLN A 105 -22.07 11.35 -10.60
C GLN A 105 -23.41 10.86 -11.16
N ARG A 106 -23.46 10.44 -12.43
CA ARG A 106 -24.68 9.85 -13.01
C ARG A 106 -25.09 8.56 -12.33
N LEU A 107 -24.13 7.73 -11.94
CA LEU A 107 -24.39 6.48 -11.22
C LEU A 107 -24.89 6.74 -9.78
N GLY A 108 -24.67 7.94 -9.24
CA GLY A 108 -25.04 8.28 -7.85
C GLY A 108 -24.05 7.76 -6.82
N VAL A 109 -22.84 7.34 -7.25
CA VAL A 109 -21.76 6.94 -6.35
C VAL A 109 -21.29 8.15 -5.57
N THR A 110 -21.03 7.94 -4.28
CA THR A 110 -20.58 9.02 -3.39
C THR A 110 -19.17 8.81 -2.85
N THR A 111 -18.69 7.57 -2.86
CA THR A 111 -17.36 7.21 -2.35
C THR A 111 -16.71 6.20 -3.29
N LEU A 112 -15.49 6.48 -3.76
CA LEU A 112 -14.67 5.55 -4.53
C LEU A 112 -13.71 4.83 -3.59
N SER A 113 -13.75 3.49 -3.57
CA SER A 113 -12.78 2.63 -2.91
C SER A 113 -11.78 2.14 -3.95
N LEU A 114 -10.58 2.70 -3.95
CA LEU A 114 -9.53 2.31 -4.89
C LEU A 114 -8.88 1.02 -4.42
N LEU A 115 -8.73 0.05 -5.33
CA LEU A 115 -7.77 -1.05 -5.14
C LEU A 115 -6.35 -0.50 -4.85
N PRO A 116 -5.42 -1.30 -4.31
CA PRO A 116 -4.12 -0.83 -3.85
C PRO A 116 -3.39 0.11 -4.83
N VAL A 117 -3.12 1.32 -4.33
CA VAL A 117 -2.39 2.39 -5.04
C VAL A 117 -1.03 2.69 -4.42
N GLN A 118 -0.64 1.96 -3.36
CA GLN A 118 0.70 2.01 -2.82
C GLN A 118 1.63 1.21 -3.74
N GLN A 119 2.86 1.70 -3.94
CA GLN A 119 3.81 1.05 -4.84
C GLN A 119 4.03 -0.40 -4.46
N CYS A 120 3.73 -1.32 -5.40
CA CYS A 120 3.83 -2.76 -5.18
C CYS A 120 4.91 -3.40 -6.07
N LEU A 121 5.20 -4.67 -5.81
CA LEU A 121 5.96 -5.53 -6.73
C LEU A 121 5.10 -6.67 -7.26
N SER A 122 5.42 -7.16 -8.45
CA SER A 122 4.88 -8.44 -8.91
C SER A 122 5.64 -9.57 -8.23
N GLU A 123 4.96 -10.65 -7.87
CA GLU A 123 5.53 -11.77 -7.14
C GLU A 123 6.58 -12.53 -7.97
N PRO A 124 7.58 -13.17 -7.34
CA PRO A 124 8.63 -13.92 -8.05
C PRO A 124 8.09 -14.98 -9.01
N HIS A 125 7.01 -15.66 -8.64
CA HIS A 125 6.43 -16.74 -9.45
C HIS A 125 5.72 -16.23 -10.71
N LEU A 126 5.37 -14.94 -10.79
CA LEU A 126 4.75 -14.35 -11.98
C LEU A 126 5.79 -13.95 -13.04
N GLN A 127 7.02 -13.67 -12.63
CA GLN A 127 8.11 -13.29 -13.53
C GLN A 127 8.38 -14.29 -14.67
N PRO A 128 8.54 -15.61 -14.43
CA PRO A 128 8.76 -16.57 -15.51
C PRO A 128 7.55 -16.71 -16.45
N LEU A 129 6.36 -16.26 -16.02
CA LEU A 129 5.14 -16.24 -16.83
C LEU A 129 4.99 -14.94 -17.64
N GLY A 130 5.85 -13.94 -17.43
CA GLY A 130 5.70 -12.62 -18.04
C GLY A 130 4.44 -11.87 -17.57
N LEU A 131 3.89 -12.24 -16.41
CA LEU A 131 2.66 -11.65 -15.87
C LEU A 131 2.98 -10.61 -14.80
N PRO A 132 2.24 -9.48 -14.76
CA PRO A 132 2.31 -8.53 -13.65
C PRO A 132 1.28 -8.88 -12.57
N ASN A 133 1.54 -8.43 -11.34
CA ASN A 133 0.49 -8.34 -10.33
C ASN A 133 -0.45 -7.18 -10.69
N TYR A 134 -1.64 -7.51 -11.19
CA TYR A 134 -2.61 -6.51 -11.60
C TYR A 134 -3.18 -5.74 -10.40
N TRP A 135 -3.69 -6.45 -9.39
CA TRP A 135 -4.41 -5.84 -8.26
C TRP A 135 -3.54 -5.01 -7.33
N GLY A 136 -2.27 -5.36 -7.16
CA GLY A 136 -1.31 -4.60 -6.36
C GLY A 136 -1.25 -4.94 -4.87
N TYR A 137 -1.85 -6.03 -4.41
CA TYR A 137 -1.78 -6.50 -3.01
C TYR A 137 -0.41 -7.11 -2.65
N ASN A 138 0.67 -6.36 -2.88
CA ASN A 138 2.04 -6.78 -2.59
C ASN A 138 2.97 -5.57 -2.37
N THR A 139 2.62 -4.75 -1.37
CA THR A 139 3.13 -3.39 -1.16
C THR A 139 4.61 -3.34 -0.77
N LEU A 140 5.42 -2.64 -1.57
CA LEU A 140 6.82 -2.29 -1.28
C LEU A 140 6.93 -0.88 -0.67
N GLY A 141 6.25 0.10 -1.26
CA GLY A 141 6.34 1.50 -0.88
C GLY A 141 5.07 1.96 -0.18
N PHE A 142 5.00 1.81 1.15
CA PHE A 142 3.83 2.19 1.94
C PHE A 142 3.51 3.69 1.90
N PHE A 143 4.49 4.52 1.57
CA PHE A 143 4.38 5.99 1.48
C PHE A 143 4.53 6.51 0.05
N SER A 144 4.62 5.62 -0.94
CA SER A 144 4.85 5.94 -2.34
C SER A 144 3.62 5.54 -3.16
N ALA A 145 3.15 6.44 -4.03
CA ALA A 145 2.10 6.10 -4.99
C ALA A 145 2.67 5.13 -6.04
N ASP A 146 1.85 4.19 -6.50
CA ASP A 146 2.28 3.23 -7.51
C ASP A 146 2.54 3.92 -8.86
N PRO A 147 3.80 3.93 -9.33
CA PRO A 147 4.14 4.62 -10.57
C PRO A 147 3.45 4.02 -11.80
N ARG A 148 3.04 2.74 -11.76
CA ARG A 148 2.39 2.05 -12.90
C ARG A 148 1.07 2.70 -13.32
N TRP A 149 0.45 3.46 -12.42
CA TRP A 149 -0.80 4.17 -12.65
C TRP A 149 -0.60 5.65 -12.99
N SER A 150 0.63 6.11 -13.15
CA SER A 150 0.94 7.47 -13.60
C SER A 150 1.13 7.53 -15.11
N THR A 151 0.83 8.69 -15.68
CA THR A 151 1.26 9.10 -17.02
C THR A 151 2.78 9.18 -17.17
N THR A 152 3.53 9.34 -16.07
CA THR A 152 5.00 9.42 -16.06
C THR A 152 5.58 8.40 -15.07
N PRO A 153 5.52 7.09 -15.39
CA PRO A 153 5.87 6.03 -14.45
C PRO A 153 7.34 6.01 -14.02
N GLN A 154 8.25 6.66 -14.77
CA GLN A 154 9.67 6.72 -14.43
C GLN A 154 9.99 7.77 -13.36
N ASP A 155 9.07 8.69 -13.06
CA ASP A 155 9.26 9.71 -12.03
C ASP A 155 8.28 9.52 -10.86
N PRO A 156 8.72 8.99 -9.72
CA PRO A 156 7.84 8.78 -8.56
C PRO A 156 7.26 10.10 -8.01
N ARG A 157 7.94 11.24 -8.23
CA ARG A 157 7.42 12.56 -7.84
C ARG A 157 6.23 12.96 -8.72
N ALA A 158 6.32 12.70 -10.02
CA ALA A 158 5.22 12.94 -10.94
C ALA A 158 4.02 12.05 -10.58
N ALA A 159 4.25 10.76 -10.32
CA ALA A 159 3.20 9.83 -9.88
C ALA A 159 2.48 10.29 -8.61
N ALA A 160 3.23 10.71 -7.59
CA ALA A 160 2.65 11.25 -6.35
C ALA A 160 1.87 12.54 -6.58
N SER A 161 2.36 13.42 -7.47
CA SER A 161 1.67 14.67 -7.81
C SER A 161 0.37 14.42 -8.59
N GLU A 162 0.39 13.48 -9.53
CA GLU A 162 -0.76 13.09 -10.33
C GLU A 162 -1.84 12.43 -9.46
N PHE A 163 -1.45 11.53 -8.55
CA PHE A 163 -2.36 10.94 -7.57
C PHE A 163 -3.05 12.01 -6.70
N ARG A 164 -2.28 12.99 -6.19
CA ARG A 164 -2.83 14.09 -5.40
C ARG A 164 -3.78 14.97 -6.21
N ALA A 165 -3.46 15.25 -7.47
CA ALA A 165 -4.33 15.98 -8.38
C ALA A 165 -5.63 15.22 -8.68
N MET A 166 -5.55 13.89 -8.81
CA MET A 166 -6.72 13.04 -8.98
C MET A 166 -7.65 13.13 -7.77
N VAL A 167 -7.12 12.96 -6.56
CA VAL A 167 -7.90 13.07 -5.31
C VAL A 167 -8.53 14.45 -5.17
N ALA A 168 -7.78 15.53 -5.46
CA ALA A 168 -8.30 16.89 -5.44
C ALA A 168 -9.49 17.09 -6.40
N SER A 169 -9.39 16.55 -7.61
CA SER A 169 -10.45 16.65 -8.63
C SER A 169 -11.70 15.86 -8.24
N LEU A 170 -11.53 14.66 -7.68
CA LEU A 170 -12.63 13.83 -7.18
C LEU A 170 -13.33 14.51 -5.99
N HIS A 171 -12.56 15.09 -5.06
CA HIS A 171 -13.11 15.84 -3.93
C HIS A 171 -13.88 17.08 -4.39
N ALA A 172 -13.36 17.84 -5.35
CA ALA A 172 -14.05 18.99 -5.93
C ALA A 172 -15.39 18.60 -6.59
N ALA A 173 -15.50 17.36 -7.08
CA ALA A 173 -16.75 16.80 -7.61
C ALA A 173 -17.68 16.18 -6.55
N GLY A 174 -17.31 16.25 -5.27
CA GLY A 174 -18.11 15.75 -4.14
C GLY A 174 -18.01 14.23 -3.91
N LEU A 175 -16.99 13.57 -4.49
CA LEU A 175 -16.71 12.15 -4.33
C LEU A 175 -15.68 11.95 -3.22
N GLU A 176 -15.99 11.14 -2.21
CA GLU A 176 -15.01 10.70 -1.22
C GLU A 176 -14.03 9.69 -1.85
N VAL A 177 -12.75 9.74 -1.49
CA VAL A 177 -11.76 8.73 -1.88
C VAL A 177 -11.35 7.91 -0.67
N VAL A 178 -11.40 6.60 -0.83
CA VAL A 178 -10.95 5.61 0.13
C VAL A 178 -9.93 4.69 -0.53
N LEU A 179 -8.86 4.34 0.19
CA LEU A 179 -7.79 3.49 -0.31
C LEU A 179 -7.89 2.12 0.34
N ASP A 180 -7.85 1.07 -0.49
CA ASP A 180 -7.57 -0.29 -0.06
C ASP A 180 -6.06 -0.48 0.13
N VAL A 181 -5.69 -0.98 1.30
CA VAL A 181 -4.35 -0.84 1.88
C VAL A 181 -3.91 -2.12 2.53
N VAL A 182 -2.63 -2.47 2.38
CA VAL A 182 -2.10 -3.77 2.76
C VAL A 182 -0.98 -3.59 3.78
N TYR A 183 -1.31 -3.62 5.07
CA TYR A 183 -0.33 -3.59 6.18
C TYR A 183 -0.08 -4.94 6.82
N ASN A 184 -0.67 -6.00 6.29
CA ASN A 184 -0.57 -7.32 6.91
C ASN A 184 0.68 -8.08 6.45
N HIS A 185 1.21 -7.85 5.24
CA HIS A 185 2.40 -8.52 4.69
C HIS A 185 3.21 -7.59 3.76
N THR A 186 4.33 -8.12 3.26
CA THR A 186 5.27 -7.43 2.34
C THR A 186 5.74 -8.37 1.22
N PRO A 187 6.32 -7.85 0.12
CA PRO A 187 6.87 -8.64 -0.99
C PRO A 187 8.11 -9.49 -0.65
N GLU A 188 8.61 -9.42 0.59
CA GLU A 188 9.77 -10.21 1.02
C GLU A 188 9.45 -11.69 1.23
N GLY A 189 8.18 -12.11 1.15
CA GLY A 189 7.78 -13.53 1.22
C GLY A 189 8.12 -14.20 2.55
N SER A 190 8.21 -15.53 2.56
CA SER A 190 8.59 -16.34 3.74
C SER A 190 10.08 -16.24 4.04
N GLU A 191 10.60 -17.03 4.99
CA GLU A 191 12.04 -17.11 5.31
C GLU A 191 12.95 -17.42 4.10
N GLN A 192 12.39 -17.96 3.00
CA GLN A 192 13.10 -18.23 1.74
C GLN A 192 13.01 -17.09 0.72
N GLY A 193 12.23 -16.05 1.01
CA GLY A 193 12.03 -14.91 0.14
C GLY A 193 13.15 -13.88 0.21
N ALA A 194 12.96 -12.78 -0.52
CA ALA A 194 13.98 -11.77 -0.71
C ALA A 194 14.22 -10.86 0.50
N THR A 195 15.42 -10.29 0.55
CA THR A 195 15.87 -9.21 1.42
C THR A 195 15.92 -7.89 0.62
N LEU A 196 14.85 -7.11 0.68
CA LEU A 196 14.66 -5.84 -0.06
C LEU A 196 14.75 -4.61 0.87
N CYS A 197 14.21 -4.71 2.08
CA CYS A 197 13.98 -3.63 3.01
C CYS A 197 13.93 -4.12 4.47
N TRP A 198 12.77 -4.61 4.94
CA TRP A 198 12.49 -4.82 6.36
C TRP A 198 13.31 -5.97 6.96
N ARG A 199 13.44 -7.08 6.23
CA ARG A 199 14.26 -8.23 6.63
C ARG A 199 15.71 -7.85 6.86
N GLY A 200 16.27 -7.05 5.95
CA GLY A 200 17.65 -6.57 6.03
C GLY A 200 17.88 -5.52 7.11
N LEU A 201 16.83 -4.81 7.52
CA LEU A 201 16.89 -3.80 8.58
C LEU A 201 16.75 -4.42 9.98
N ASP A 202 15.66 -5.15 10.22
CA ASP A 202 15.46 -5.91 11.44
C ASP A 202 14.36 -6.97 11.25
N HIS A 203 14.76 -8.12 10.73
CA HIS A 203 13.86 -9.26 10.50
C HIS A 203 13.03 -9.66 11.74
N ARG A 204 13.61 -9.56 12.95
CA ARG A 204 12.96 -9.99 14.20
C ARG A 204 11.86 -9.04 14.64
N GLN A 205 12.08 -7.74 14.49
CA GLN A 205 11.09 -6.74 14.89
C GLN A 205 9.97 -6.58 13.87
N TRP A 206 10.28 -6.63 12.57
CA TRP A 206 9.31 -6.34 11.52
C TRP A 206 8.31 -7.46 11.25
N TYR A 207 8.71 -8.72 11.41
CA TYR A 207 7.86 -9.86 11.08
C TYR A 207 7.45 -10.68 12.31
N ALA A 208 6.30 -11.35 12.21
CA ALA A 208 5.86 -12.31 13.21
C ALA A 208 6.58 -13.66 13.01
N HIS A 209 7.25 -14.15 14.05
CA HIS A 209 8.03 -15.40 14.05
C HIS A 209 7.26 -16.53 14.72
N GLU A 210 7.51 -17.77 14.29
CA GLU A 210 7.07 -18.95 15.03
C GLU A 210 7.80 -19.02 16.38
N THR A 211 7.08 -19.29 17.45
CA THR A 211 7.62 -19.35 18.82
C THR A 211 8.13 -20.75 19.21
N THR A 212 7.97 -21.73 18.33
CA THR A 212 8.29 -23.14 18.57
C THR A 212 9.65 -23.56 18.02
N ALA A 213 10.39 -22.64 17.37
CA ALA A 213 11.67 -22.96 16.78
C ALA A 213 12.69 -23.36 17.86
N THR A 214 13.30 -24.53 17.68
CA THR A 214 14.43 -24.98 18.51
C THR A 214 15.73 -24.31 18.07
N ALA A 215 16.79 -24.36 18.90
CA ALA A 215 18.07 -23.71 18.60
C ALA A 215 18.76 -24.19 17.29
N HIS A 216 18.31 -25.30 16.72
CA HIS A 216 18.87 -25.90 15.50
C HIS A 216 17.97 -25.76 14.26
N GLU A 217 16.79 -25.15 14.39
CA GLU A 217 15.87 -24.95 13.28
C GLU A 217 15.95 -23.52 12.72
N PRO A 218 15.85 -23.34 11.40
CA PRO A 218 15.75 -22.02 10.82
C PRO A 218 14.51 -21.30 11.36
N VAL A 219 14.68 -20.03 11.73
CA VAL A 219 13.58 -19.21 12.24
C VAL A 219 12.56 -19.00 11.12
N ARG A 220 11.36 -19.54 11.29
CA ARG A 220 10.25 -19.42 10.34
C ARG A 220 9.33 -18.26 10.65
N LEU A 221 8.75 -17.69 9.61
CA LEU A 221 7.74 -16.64 9.71
C LEU A 221 6.34 -17.24 9.86
N ARG A 222 5.50 -16.60 10.68
CA ARG A 222 4.07 -16.95 10.76
C ARG A 222 3.35 -16.46 9.52
N ASN A 223 2.90 -17.38 8.68
CA ASN A 223 2.16 -17.06 7.47
C ASN A 223 0.64 -16.87 7.73
N LEU A 224 0.27 -15.87 8.54
CA LEU A 224 -1.14 -15.59 8.87
C LEU A 224 -1.94 -14.99 7.71
N THR A 225 -1.26 -14.49 6.68
CA THR A 225 -1.83 -13.79 5.54
C THR A 225 -2.02 -14.69 4.33
N GLY A 226 -1.35 -15.85 4.30
CA GLY A 226 -1.22 -16.68 3.10
C GLY A 226 -0.13 -16.19 2.14
N CYS A 227 0.52 -15.05 2.40
CA CYS A 227 1.49 -14.40 1.52
C CYS A 227 2.97 -14.63 1.91
N GLY A 228 3.22 -15.56 2.84
CA GLY A 228 4.56 -15.97 3.29
C GLY A 228 5.03 -15.27 4.57
N ASN A 229 4.61 -14.04 4.82
CA ASN A 229 4.92 -13.31 6.05
C ASN A 229 3.70 -12.58 6.63
N ALA A 230 3.84 -12.17 7.90
CA ALA A 230 2.93 -11.23 8.54
C ALA A 230 3.74 -10.16 9.27
N LEU A 231 3.39 -8.88 9.10
CA LEU A 231 4.00 -7.78 9.84
C LEU A 231 3.65 -7.87 11.34
N ASN A 232 4.65 -7.66 12.20
CA ASN A 232 4.49 -7.69 13.65
C ASN A 232 3.95 -6.36 14.19
N VAL A 233 2.68 -6.08 13.90
CA VAL A 233 2.01 -4.83 14.32
C VAL A 233 1.88 -4.68 15.84
N ALA A 234 2.15 -5.72 16.63
CA ALA A 234 2.22 -5.63 18.09
C ALA A 234 3.52 -4.94 18.56
N HIS A 235 4.56 -4.88 17.73
CA HIS A 235 5.79 -4.16 18.05
C HIS A 235 5.56 -2.65 17.95
N PRO A 236 5.92 -1.83 18.96
CA PRO A 236 5.60 -0.39 18.99
C PRO A 236 6.12 0.39 17.78
N MET A 237 7.31 0.07 17.27
CA MET A 237 7.87 0.73 16.09
C MET A 237 7.08 0.38 14.81
N VAL A 238 6.65 -0.88 14.65
CA VAL A 238 5.88 -1.32 13.48
C VAL A 238 4.46 -0.75 13.54
N SER A 239 3.85 -0.73 14.72
CA SER A 239 2.60 -0.01 14.94
C SER A 239 2.73 1.48 14.59
N ARG A 240 3.79 2.14 15.05
CA ARG A 240 4.07 3.54 14.68
C ARG A 240 4.27 3.71 13.17
N PHE A 241 4.92 2.78 12.49
CA PHE A 241 5.05 2.79 11.03
C PHE A 241 3.67 2.76 10.35
N VAL A 242 2.80 1.83 10.74
CA VAL A 242 1.43 1.71 10.20
C VAL A 242 0.61 2.99 10.45
N HIS A 243 0.74 3.59 11.64
CA HIS A 243 0.04 4.83 11.98
C HIS A 243 0.66 6.09 11.39
N ALA A 244 1.94 6.07 11.02
CA ALA A 244 2.66 7.21 10.46
C ALA A 244 2.33 7.44 8.98
N THR A 245 1.77 6.45 8.28
CA THR A 245 1.33 6.65 6.89
C THR A 245 0.30 7.78 6.86
N PRO A 246 0.56 8.87 6.10
CA PRO A 246 -0.13 10.14 6.27
C PRO A 246 -1.65 9.96 6.18
N CYS A 247 -2.24 9.81 7.36
CA CYS A 247 -3.66 9.92 7.58
C CYS A 247 -3.97 11.41 7.75
N ALA A 248 -5.14 11.77 7.25
CA ALA A 248 -5.80 13.05 7.46
C ALA A 248 -6.19 13.28 8.95
N ALA A 249 -5.26 13.08 9.87
CA ALA A 249 -5.34 13.58 11.23
C ALA A 249 -4.67 14.96 11.23
N GLY A 250 -5.47 16.01 11.35
CA GLY A 250 -4.96 17.34 11.63
C GLY A 250 -4.07 17.27 12.87
N GLY A 251 -2.76 17.36 12.67
CA GLY A 251 -1.76 17.25 13.73
C GLY A 251 -0.45 16.54 13.38
N SER A 252 -0.32 15.83 12.25
CA SER A 252 0.97 15.19 11.87
C SER A 252 1.77 16.05 10.89
N THR A 253 3.09 16.08 11.06
CA THR A 253 4.09 16.79 10.22
C THR A 253 4.25 16.22 8.80
N LEU A 254 3.36 15.33 8.36
CA LEU A 254 3.30 14.78 7.01
C LEU A 254 2.02 15.27 6.30
N PRO A 255 2.10 15.79 5.06
CA PRO A 255 0.95 16.41 4.39
C PRO A 255 -0.18 15.44 4.12
N SER A 256 -1.39 15.89 4.42
CA SER A 256 -2.61 15.11 4.26
C SER A 256 -3.04 15.02 2.80
N THR A 257 -3.32 13.82 2.32
CA THR A 257 -3.95 13.58 0.99
C THR A 257 -5.47 13.67 1.03
N GLY A 258 -6.08 13.69 2.23
CA GLY A 258 -7.53 13.76 2.41
C GLY A 258 -8.28 12.44 2.14
N ALA A 259 -7.63 11.36 1.71
CA ALA A 259 -8.27 10.05 1.54
C ALA A 259 -8.52 9.34 2.90
N ARG A 260 -9.52 8.45 2.97
CA ARG A 260 -9.72 7.51 4.10
C ARG A 260 -9.13 6.15 3.74
N TRP A 261 -8.85 5.30 4.73
CA TRP A 261 -8.26 3.98 4.52
C TRP A 261 -9.32 2.91 4.86
N LEU A 262 -9.46 1.88 4.02
CA LEU A 262 -10.17 0.63 4.30
C LEU A 262 -9.13 -0.50 4.27
N ASN A 263 -8.88 -1.14 5.41
CA ASN A 263 -7.97 -2.28 5.44
C ASN A 263 -8.76 -3.54 5.04
N ALA A 264 -8.46 -4.12 3.86
CA ALA A 264 -9.19 -5.27 3.35
C ALA A 264 -9.01 -6.54 4.18
N PHE A 265 -7.91 -6.70 4.92
CA PHE A 265 -7.68 -7.93 5.69
C PHE A 265 -6.83 -7.68 6.94
N ALA A 266 -7.49 -7.35 8.04
CA ALA A 266 -6.93 -7.55 9.38
C ALA A 266 -7.64 -8.76 10.02
N PRO A 267 -6.98 -9.92 10.22
CA PRO A 267 -7.50 -10.88 11.16
C PRO A 267 -7.54 -10.19 12.54
N ALA A 268 -8.62 -10.41 13.28
CA ALA A 268 -8.85 -9.83 14.60
C ALA A 268 -7.75 -10.26 15.60
N ALA A 269 -6.60 -9.60 15.56
CA ALA A 269 -5.65 -9.62 16.65
C ALA A 269 -6.23 -8.75 17.76
N ARG A 270 -6.64 -9.37 18.87
CA ARG A 270 -7.06 -8.70 20.10
C ARG A 270 -5.96 -7.72 20.56
N CYS A 271 -6.07 -6.46 20.15
CA CYS A 271 -5.42 -5.35 20.84
C CYS A 271 -6.25 -5.01 22.08
N LEU A 272 -6.12 -5.80 23.14
CA LEU A 272 -6.64 -5.48 24.46
C LEU A 272 -5.51 -5.60 25.48
N GLY A 273 -4.97 -4.43 25.87
CA GLY A 273 -4.01 -4.21 26.95
C GLY A 273 -4.06 -2.73 27.36
N PRO A 274 -3.84 -2.40 28.65
CA PRO A 274 -4.69 -1.45 29.38
C PRO A 274 -4.48 0.01 28.97
N ALA A 275 -5.61 0.73 28.90
CA ALA A 275 -5.64 2.17 28.81
C ALA A 275 -4.86 2.79 29.98
N SER A 276 -3.84 3.60 29.67
CA SER A 276 -3.30 4.59 30.59
C SER A 276 -3.36 5.98 29.95
N ALA A 277 -4.28 6.75 30.54
CA ALA A 277 -4.55 8.18 30.52
C ALA A 277 -3.71 9.12 29.62
N GLY A 278 -4.40 9.64 28.59
CA GLY A 278 -4.20 10.98 28.02
C GLY A 278 -5.49 11.36 27.28
N PRO A 279 -6.03 12.59 27.41
CA PRO A 279 -7.32 12.93 26.82
C PRO A 279 -7.19 13.01 25.29
N LEU A 280 -7.64 11.98 24.59
CA LEU A 280 -7.90 12.04 23.15
C LEU A 280 -9.22 12.80 22.91
N PRO A 281 -9.30 13.69 21.91
CA PRO A 281 -10.55 14.33 21.55
C PRO A 281 -11.57 13.30 21.05
N ALA A 282 -12.77 13.36 21.64
CA ALA A 282 -13.88 12.47 21.35
C ALA A 282 -14.49 12.75 19.96
N SER A 283 -13.92 12.20 18.88
CA SER A 283 -14.63 12.18 17.58
C SER A 283 -14.13 11.16 16.55
N THR A 284 -13.54 10.03 16.95
CA THR A 284 -13.15 8.96 16.01
C THR A 284 -13.61 7.61 16.51
N SER A 285 -14.83 7.22 16.12
CA SER A 285 -15.27 5.83 16.16
C SER A 285 -14.79 5.14 14.87
N LEU A 286 -13.96 4.12 15.03
CA LEU A 286 -13.72 3.11 14.00
C LEU A 286 -14.86 2.08 14.12
N PRO A 287 -15.77 1.94 13.13
CA PRO A 287 -16.71 0.82 13.15
C PRO A 287 -15.94 -0.45 12.78
N CYS A 288 -15.71 -1.31 13.77
CA CYS A 288 -15.29 -2.70 13.57
C CYS A 288 -16.53 -3.47 13.09
N THR A 289 -16.62 -3.79 11.80
CA THR A 289 -17.68 -4.66 11.27
C THR A 289 -17.17 -6.10 11.29
N THR A 290 -17.64 -6.87 12.26
CA THR A 290 -17.48 -8.33 12.29
C THR A 290 -18.43 -8.95 11.26
N VAL A 291 -17.89 -9.52 10.19
CA VAL A 291 -18.65 -10.42 9.31
C VAL A 291 -18.44 -11.85 9.84
N SER A 292 -19.50 -12.45 10.37
CA SER A 292 -19.51 -13.87 10.73
C SER A 292 -19.47 -14.72 9.45
N PRO A 293 -18.75 -15.87 9.44
CA PRO A 293 -18.74 -16.76 8.29
C PRO A 293 -20.14 -17.36 8.07
N PRO A 294 -20.61 -17.52 6.82
CA PRO A 294 -21.86 -18.21 6.54
C PRO A 294 -21.72 -19.69 6.89
N THR A 295 -22.68 -20.17 7.69
CA THR A 295 -22.91 -21.58 7.97
C THR A 295 -23.19 -22.32 6.66
N THR A 296 -22.55 -23.48 6.52
CA THR A 296 -22.78 -24.51 5.49
C THR A 296 -24.22 -24.61 4.99
N TRP A 297 -24.39 -24.67 3.66
CA TRP A 297 -25.18 -25.67 2.94
C TRP A 297 -24.52 -25.97 1.61
#